data_AF-A0A918YIY4-F1
#
_entry.id   AF-A0A918YIY4-F1
#
_cell.length_a   1.000
_cell.length_b   1.000
_cell.length_c   1.000
_cell.angle_alpha   90.00
_cell.angle_beta   90.00
_cell.angle_gamma   90.00
#
_symmetry.space_group_name_H-M   'P 1'
#
loop_
_entity.id
_entity.type
_entity.pdbx_description
1 polymer ?
#
loop_
_entity_poly.entity_id
_entity_poly.type
_entity_poly.pdbx_seq_one_letter_code
_entity_poly.pdbx_strand_id
1 'polypeptide(L)'
;MSTNLWQRPFLLAAASAALVTVTACGAQAATHGTRAATHAAPAATGHSALARQSSHCGEGGEGGKGGAPGRPGQPGQPGKPGCSAFGDLHDLPDKPTSELSQPDKARIALTVLTGRVTQADAARKYKISEKEISTWERQLLNGDWLALLQPESP
;
A
#
# COMPACT_ATOMS: atom_id res chain seq x y z
N MET A 1 8.71 31.91 -46.38
CA MET A 1 9.64 32.65 -45.49
C MET A 1 8.81 33.67 -44.73
N SER A 2 8.45 33.38 -43.47
CA SER A 2 8.92 34.08 -42.23
C SER A 2 8.71 35.59 -42.29
N THR A 3 7.95 36.22 -41.39
CA THR A 3 8.33 36.38 -39.97
C THR A 3 7.13 36.48 -39.01
N ASN A 4 7.12 35.62 -37.98
CA ASN A 4 6.35 35.80 -36.76
C ASN A 4 7.03 36.84 -35.85
N LEU A 5 6.27 37.82 -35.38
CA LEU A 5 6.67 38.81 -34.38
C LEU A 5 5.97 38.48 -33.06
N TRP A 6 6.78 38.26 -32.01
CA TRP A 6 6.58 38.75 -30.63
C TRP A 6 5.34 38.21 -29.85
N GLN A 7 5.39 37.68 -28.63
CA GLN A 7 6.18 38.00 -27.44
C GLN A 7 6.18 36.78 -26.48
N ARG A 8 7.31 36.57 -25.80
CA ARG A 8 7.36 35.85 -24.52
C ARG A 8 7.23 36.87 -23.39
N PRO A 9 6.65 36.47 -22.25
CA PRO A 9 7.35 36.71 -20.99
C PRO A 9 7.47 35.43 -20.16
N PHE A 10 8.69 35.23 -19.67
CA PHE A 10 9.02 34.35 -18.55
C PHE A 10 8.31 34.82 -17.28
N LEU A 11 7.67 33.91 -16.55
CA LEU A 11 7.42 34.08 -15.13
C LEU A 11 7.87 32.83 -14.38
N LEU A 12 9.04 32.96 -13.77
CA LEU A 12 9.54 32.10 -12.70
C LEU A 12 8.79 32.46 -11.41
N ALA A 13 8.11 31.50 -10.80
CA ALA A 13 7.63 31.62 -9.44
C ALA A 13 8.08 30.38 -8.65
N ALA A 14 9.23 30.51 -7.99
CA ALA A 14 9.68 29.59 -6.98
C ALA A 14 9.10 30.03 -5.63
N ALA A 15 8.25 29.20 -5.04
CA ALA A 15 7.81 29.37 -3.65
C ALA A 15 8.04 28.06 -2.91
N SER A 16 9.20 27.97 -2.25
CA SER A 16 9.51 26.93 -1.29
C SER A 16 8.91 27.33 0.07
N ALA A 17 8.02 26.50 0.60
CA ALA A 17 7.67 26.51 2.02
C ALA A 17 7.86 25.10 2.56
N ALA A 18 9.00 24.89 3.22
CA ALA A 18 9.27 23.69 3.99
C ALA A 18 8.54 23.79 5.33
N LEU A 19 7.59 22.89 5.59
CA LEU A 19 7.09 22.64 6.94
C LEU A 19 7.82 21.41 7.48
N VAL A 20 8.86 21.67 8.26
CA VAL A 20 9.52 20.68 9.10
C VAL A 20 8.59 20.41 10.28
N THR A 21 7.85 19.31 10.24
CA THR A 21 7.19 18.77 11.43
C THR A 21 8.20 17.92 12.20
N VAL A 22 8.78 18.49 13.25
CA VAL A 22 9.54 17.73 14.24
C VAL A 22 8.53 16.93 15.07
N THR A 23 8.40 15.63 14.81
CA THR A 23 7.75 14.70 15.75
C THR A 23 8.70 14.48 16.92
N ALA A 24 8.51 15.26 17.99
CA ALA A 24 9.07 14.91 19.28
C ALA A 24 8.40 13.62 19.76
N CYS A 25 9.20 12.58 19.98
CA CYS A 25 8.79 11.31 20.55
C CYS A 25 8.38 11.54 22.02
N GLY A 26 7.09 11.70 22.27
CA GLY A 26 6.56 11.76 23.63
C GLY A 26 6.54 10.36 24.24
N ALA A 27 7.50 10.07 25.11
CA ALA A 27 7.42 8.94 26.03
C ALA A 27 6.25 9.17 27.00
N GLN A 28 5.16 8.42 26.82
CA GLN A 28 4.04 8.43 27.76
C GLN A 28 4.36 7.48 28.90
N ALA A 29 5.04 7.99 29.93
CA ALA A 29 5.05 7.35 31.23
C ALA A 29 3.65 7.44 31.83
N ALA A 30 3.04 6.29 32.09
CA ALA A 30 1.73 6.20 32.72
C ALA A 30 1.80 6.76 34.15
N THR A 31 1.27 7.96 34.37
CA THR A 31 0.85 8.40 35.70
C THR A 31 -0.60 8.04 35.89
N HIS A 32 -0.83 7.05 36.77
CA HIS A 32 -2.12 6.78 37.38
C HIS A 32 -2.72 8.07 37.96
N GLY A 33 -3.95 8.39 37.57
CA GLY A 33 -4.67 9.56 38.06
C GLY A 33 -6.12 9.56 37.56
N THR A 34 -7.00 9.01 38.37
CA THR A 34 -8.45 8.95 38.26
C THR A 34 -9.11 10.24 37.76
N ARG A 35 -9.79 10.19 36.61
CA ARG A 35 -11.04 10.94 36.38
C ARG A 35 -11.88 10.29 35.29
N ALA A 36 -13.11 9.95 35.65
CA ALA A 36 -14.13 9.44 34.73
C ALA A 36 -14.42 10.47 33.62
N ALA A 37 -14.31 10.03 32.38
CA ALA A 37 -14.96 10.64 31.23
C ALA A 37 -15.43 9.51 30.31
N THR A 38 -16.74 9.27 30.35
CA THR A 38 -17.48 8.30 29.55
C THR A 38 -17.47 8.75 28.09
N HIS A 39 -16.43 8.46 27.32
CA HIS A 39 -16.47 8.53 25.86
C HIS A 39 -15.94 7.20 25.33
N ALA A 40 -16.87 6.26 25.15
CA ALA A 40 -16.63 5.08 24.34
C ALA A 40 -16.23 5.57 22.95
N ALA A 41 -14.96 5.35 22.58
CA ALA A 41 -14.53 5.52 21.21
C ALA A 41 -15.40 4.59 20.33
N PRO A 42 -15.99 5.08 19.23
CA PRO A 42 -16.67 4.18 18.31
C PRO A 42 -15.62 3.17 17.82
N ALA A 43 -15.89 1.90 18.12
CA ALA A 43 -15.22 0.80 17.45
C ALA A 43 -15.36 1.07 15.95
N ALA A 44 -14.23 1.18 15.26
CA ALA A 44 -14.23 1.27 13.81
C ALA A 44 -14.94 0.02 13.29
N THR A 45 -16.20 0.17 12.89
CA THR A 45 -16.95 -0.78 12.06
C THR A 45 -16.34 -0.72 10.67
N GLY A 46 -15.13 -1.26 10.56
CA GLY A 46 -14.37 -1.41 9.34
C GLY A 46 -14.48 -2.86 8.85
N HIS A 47 -15.53 -3.16 8.09
CA HIS A 47 -15.52 -4.21 7.06
C HIS A 47 -15.22 -5.62 7.58
N SER A 48 -16.06 -6.10 8.48
CA SER A 48 -16.23 -7.53 8.74
C SER A 48 -17.05 -8.19 7.63
N ALA A 49 -16.49 -8.31 6.44
CA ALA A 49 -17.02 -9.14 5.37
C ALA A 49 -15.83 -9.78 4.64
N LEU A 50 -15.39 -10.94 5.16
CA LEU A 50 -14.56 -12.00 4.54
C LEU A 50 -13.88 -12.90 5.59
N ALA A 51 -14.11 -12.70 6.90
CA ALA A 51 -13.60 -13.58 7.96
C ALA A 51 -14.39 -14.90 8.11
N ARG A 52 -14.66 -15.59 7.00
CA ARG A 52 -15.23 -16.95 7.02
C ARG A 52 -14.56 -17.81 5.95
N GLN A 53 -13.31 -18.23 6.20
CA GLN A 53 -12.74 -19.54 5.76
C GLN A 53 -11.22 -19.70 6.00
N SER A 54 -10.67 -19.27 7.13
CA SER A 54 -9.30 -19.67 7.48
C SER A 54 -9.19 -20.01 8.96
N SER A 55 -9.35 -21.29 9.27
CA SER A 55 -9.47 -21.72 10.66
C SER A 55 -8.17 -21.65 11.45
N HIS A 56 -6.97 -21.52 10.86
CA HIS A 56 -5.73 -21.25 11.61
C HIS A 56 -4.61 -20.69 10.73
N CYS A 57 -4.61 -19.38 10.44
CA CYS A 57 -3.41 -18.78 9.86
C CYS A 57 -3.18 -17.34 10.31
N GLY A 58 -1.90 -16.96 10.38
CA GLY A 58 -1.47 -15.77 11.10
C GLY A 58 -1.62 -15.95 12.62
N GLU A 59 -0.96 -16.98 13.17
CA GLU A 59 -0.92 -17.16 14.62
C GLU A 59 0.00 -16.10 15.25
N GLY A 60 -0.51 -15.37 16.24
CA GLY A 60 0.25 -14.38 16.99
C GLY A 60 1.45 -15.00 17.69
N GLY A 61 2.55 -14.27 17.75
CA GLY A 61 3.78 -14.73 18.39
C GLY A 61 3.64 -14.80 19.92
N GLU A 62 4.41 -15.68 20.56
CA GLU A 62 4.43 -15.77 22.02
C GLU A 62 5.08 -14.54 22.66
N GLY A 63 4.50 -14.08 23.78
CA GLY A 63 5.06 -12.97 24.56
C GLY A 63 6.40 -13.31 25.21
N GLY A 64 7.28 -12.29 25.30
CA GLY A 64 8.59 -12.42 25.93
C GLY A 64 8.51 -12.70 27.43
N LYS A 65 9.57 -13.29 27.99
CA LYS A 65 9.68 -13.58 29.43
C LYS A 65 10.38 -12.44 30.16
N GLY A 66 9.82 -12.03 31.31
CA GLY A 66 10.45 -11.04 32.18
C GLY A 66 11.81 -11.50 32.71
N GLY A 67 12.75 -10.56 32.83
CA GLY A 67 14.09 -10.81 33.38
C GLY A 67 14.13 -10.70 34.90
N ALA A 68 15.18 -11.26 35.51
CA ALA A 68 15.48 -11.09 36.93
C ALA A 68 16.01 -9.66 37.21
N PRO A 69 16.01 -9.17 38.47
CA PRO A 69 16.58 -7.88 38.82
C PRO A 69 18.02 -7.71 38.31
N GLY A 70 18.27 -6.62 37.58
CA GLY A 70 19.57 -6.35 36.94
C GLY A 70 19.84 -7.11 35.63
N ARG A 71 18.87 -7.89 35.12
CA ARG A 71 18.99 -8.60 33.84
C ARG A 71 17.78 -8.32 32.94
N PRO A 72 17.97 -7.88 31.69
CA PRO A 72 16.88 -7.77 30.72
C PRO A 72 16.15 -9.10 30.52
N GLY A 73 14.85 -9.04 30.24
CA GLY A 73 14.06 -10.21 29.86
C GLY A 73 14.39 -10.74 28.45
N GLN A 74 13.78 -11.86 28.10
CA GLN A 74 13.87 -12.43 26.75
C GLN A 74 12.75 -11.86 25.88
N PRO A 75 13.05 -11.39 24.66
CA PRO A 75 12.03 -10.98 23.70
C PRO A 75 11.12 -12.18 23.35
N GLY A 76 9.88 -11.87 22.99
CA GLY A 76 8.93 -12.88 22.49
C GLY A 76 9.32 -13.42 21.12
N GLN A 77 8.66 -14.50 20.70
CA GLN A 77 8.81 -14.99 19.33
C GLN A 77 7.91 -14.20 18.38
N PRO A 78 8.35 -13.90 17.16
CA PRO A 78 7.47 -13.31 16.15
C PRO A 78 6.35 -14.29 15.79
N GLY A 79 5.19 -13.76 15.43
CA GLY A 79 4.07 -14.57 14.95
C GLY A 79 4.37 -15.25 13.62
N LYS A 80 3.57 -16.25 13.26
CA LYS A 80 3.67 -16.91 11.96
C LYS A 80 3.14 -15.94 10.88
N PRO A 81 3.73 -15.95 9.67
CA PRO A 81 3.14 -15.29 8.52
C PRO A 81 1.67 -15.70 8.35
N GLY A 82 0.81 -14.76 7.94
CA GLY A 82 -0.58 -15.05 7.60
C GLY A 82 -0.69 -16.12 6.52
N CYS A 83 -1.88 -16.72 6.34
CA CYS A 83 -2.16 -17.42 5.09
C CYS A 83 -1.85 -16.40 4.01
N SER A 84 -0.95 -16.75 3.12
CA SER A 84 -0.71 -16.02 1.90
C SER A 84 -2.05 -15.66 1.26
N ALA A 85 -2.42 -14.38 1.32
CA ALA A 85 -3.37 -13.76 0.41
C ALA A 85 -2.74 -13.64 -0.99
N PHE A 86 -1.90 -14.61 -1.36
CA PHE A 86 -1.02 -14.62 -2.53
C PHE A 86 -1.55 -15.72 -3.43
N GLY A 87 -2.42 -15.33 -4.36
CA GLY A 87 -3.08 -16.25 -5.28
C GLY A 87 -4.57 -16.01 -5.48
N ASP A 88 -5.20 -15.12 -4.70
CA ASP A 88 -6.60 -14.76 -4.93
C ASP A 88 -6.70 -13.82 -6.15
N LEU A 89 -6.91 -14.43 -7.32
CA LEU A 89 -7.23 -13.75 -8.58
C LEU A 89 -8.47 -12.84 -8.47
N HIS A 90 -9.25 -12.96 -7.38
CA HIS A 90 -10.35 -12.07 -7.02
C HIS A 90 -9.91 -10.62 -6.81
N ASP A 91 -8.65 -10.37 -6.42
CA ASP A 91 -8.12 -9.02 -6.29
C ASP A 91 -7.82 -8.36 -7.66
N LEU A 92 -7.86 -9.14 -8.75
CA LEU A 92 -7.65 -8.68 -10.11
C LEU A 92 -8.98 -8.39 -10.82
N PRO A 93 -9.05 -7.36 -11.68
CA PRO A 93 -10.22 -7.06 -12.50
C PRO A 93 -10.78 -8.28 -13.27
N ASP A 94 -12.08 -8.53 -13.14
CA ASP A 94 -12.82 -9.58 -13.84
C ASP A 94 -13.29 -9.12 -15.22
N LYS A 95 -12.34 -8.78 -16.07
CA LYS A 95 -12.58 -8.44 -17.46
C LYS A 95 -11.42 -8.89 -18.36
N PRO A 96 -11.65 -9.15 -19.65
CA PRO A 96 -10.60 -9.61 -20.54
C PRO A 96 -9.56 -8.52 -20.77
N THR A 97 -8.37 -8.94 -21.20
CA THR A 97 -7.21 -8.08 -21.45
C THR A 97 -7.51 -6.92 -22.41
N SER A 98 -8.34 -7.16 -23.42
CA SER A 98 -8.77 -6.15 -24.39
C SER A 98 -9.60 -5.01 -23.79
N GLU A 99 -10.18 -5.22 -22.61
CA GLU A 99 -11.02 -4.24 -21.90
C GLU A 99 -10.31 -3.67 -20.67
N LEU A 100 -9.06 -4.07 -20.41
CA LEU A 100 -8.27 -3.48 -19.34
C LEU A 100 -7.98 -2.02 -19.66
N SER A 101 -8.57 -1.14 -18.87
CA SER A 101 -8.23 0.27 -18.92
C SER A 101 -6.91 0.50 -18.21
N GLN A 102 -6.32 1.65 -18.45
CA GLN A 102 -5.07 2.07 -17.83
C GLN A 102 -5.08 1.97 -16.27
N PRO A 103 -6.12 2.46 -15.55
CA PRO A 103 -6.20 2.24 -14.10
C PRO A 103 -6.35 0.77 -13.69
N ASP A 104 -6.88 -0.11 -14.55
CA ASP A 104 -6.89 -1.55 -14.24
C ASP A 104 -5.48 -2.14 -14.29
N LYS A 105 -4.67 -1.74 -15.28
CA LYS A 105 -3.25 -2.13 -15.37
C LYS A 105 -2.49 -1.66 -14.14
N ALA A 106 -2.75 -0.43 -13.68
CA ALA A 106 -2.18 0.11 -12.44
C ALA A 106 -2.60 -0.71 -11.21
N ARG A 107 -3.88 -1.09 -11.10
CA ARG A 107 -4.38 -1.94 -10.02
C ARG A 107 -3.73 -3.32 -10.04
N ILE A 108 -3.61 -3.94 -11.22
CA ILE A 108 -2.94 -5.24 -11.38
C ILE A 108 -1.49 -5.15 -10.92
N ALA A 109 -0.74 -4.15 -11.38
CA ALA A 109 0.65 -3.93 -10.99
C ALA A 109 0.81 -3.74 -9.47
N LEU A 110 -0.07 -2.96 -8.85
CA LEU A 110 -0.08 -2.77 -7.39
C LEU A 110 -0.38 -4.07 -6.63
N THR A 111 -1.35 -4.86 -7.11
CA THR A 111 -1.67 -6.18 -6.53
C THR A 111 -0.47 -7.11 -6.60
N VAL A 112 0.31 -7.09 -7.69
CA VAL A 112 1.53 -7.90 -7.80
C VAL A 112 2.65 -7.38 -6.89
N LEU A 113 2.89 -6.07 -6.86
CA LEU A 113 3.94 -5.46 -6.02
C LEU A 113 3.69 -5.65 -4.51
N THR A 114 2.43 -5.68 -4.10
CA THR A 114 2.04 -5.96 -2.71
C THR A 114 2.06 -7.46 -2.38
N GLY A 115 2.46 -8.29 -3.35
CA GLY A 115 2.54 -9.74 -3.26
C GLY A 115 1.21 -10.45 -3.44
N ARG A 116 0.07 -9.76 -3.34
CA ARG A 116 -1.31 -10.31 -3.31
C ARG A 116 -1.60 -11.28 -4.47
N VAL A 117 -0.97 -11.07 -5.61
CA VAL A 117 -0.98 -12.03 -6.71
C VAL A 117 0.42 -12.16 -7.26
N THR A 118 0.83 -13.37 -7.66
CA THR A 118 2.13 -13.54 -8.32
C THR A 118 2.09 -13.00 -9.75
N GLN A 119 3.22 -12.51 -10.25
CA GLN A 119 3.35 -12.05 -11.64
C GLN A 119 2.91 -13.13 -12.65
N ALA A 120 3.26 -14.39 -12.37
CA ALA A 120 2.91 -15.55 -13.17
C ALA A 120 1.39 -15.82 -13.20
N ASP A 121 0.70 -15.65 -12.06
CA ASP A 121 -0.75 -15.81 -11.97
C ASP A 121 -1.49 -14.70 -12.73
N ALA A 122 -1.04 -13.45 -12.60
CA ALA A 122 -1.58 -12.33 -13.35
C ALA A 122 -1.39 -12.51 -14.87
N ALA A 123 -0.17 -12.90 -15.29
CA ALA A 123 0.15 -13.19 -16.68
C ALA A 123 -0.74 -14.30 -17.26
N ARG A 124 -0.97 -15.37 -16.49
CA ARG A 124 -1.89 -16.46 -16.87
C ARG A 124 -3.34 -15.97 -17.00
N LYS A 125 -3.86 -15.21 -16.03
CA LYS A 125 -5.26 -14.69 -16.07
C LYS A 125 -5.51 -13.85 -17.32
N TYR A 126 -4.57 -12.98 -17.66
CA TYR A 126 -4.71 -12.05 -18.79
C TYR A 126 -4.08 -12.55 -20.09
N LYS A 127 -3.52 -13.76 -20.13
CA LYS A 127 -2.87 -14.33 -21.32
C LYS A 127 -1.83 -13.39 -21.95
N ILE A 128 -1.08 -12.69 -21.10
CA ILE A 128 0.01 -11.79 -21.50
C ILE A 128 1.34 -12.29 -20.94
N SER A 129 2.44 -11.68 -21.38
CA SER A 129 3.76 -12.04 -20.86
C SER A 129 3.98 -11.48 -19.45
N GLU A 130 4.73 -12.20 -18.61
CA GLU A 130 5.19 -11.66 -17.33
C GLU A 130 5.97 -10.34 -17.53
N LYS A 131 6.74 -10.21 -18.62
CA LYS A 131 7.46 -8.97 -18.97
C LYS A 131 6.52 -7.76 -19.12
N GLU A 132 5.29 -7.97 -19.58
CA GLU A 132 4.29 -6.92 -19.71
C GLU A 132 3.82 -6.45 -18.33
N ILE A 133 3.52 -7.38 -17.43
CA ILE A 133 3.22 -7.07 -16.02
C ILE A 133 4.37 -6.28 -15.37
N SER A 134 5.62 -6.73 -15.55
CA SER A 134 6.81 -6.05 -15.02
C SER A 134 6.98 -4.63 -15.59
N THR A 135 6.50 -4.38 -16.80
CA THR A 135 6.52 -3.05 -17.40
C THR A 135 5.53 -2.13 -16.68
N TRP A 136 4.33 -2.61 -16.39
CA TRP A 136 3.34 -1.85 -15.61
C TRP A 136 3.82 -1.58 -14.18
N GLU A 137 4.46 -2.56 -13.53
CA GLU A 137 5.08 -2.36 -12.21
C GLU A 137 6.14 -1.25 -12.22
N ARG A 138 7.03 -1.25 -13.23
CA ARG A 138 8.05 -0.20 -13.36
C ARG A 138 7.44 1.17 -13.62
N GLN A 139 6.42 1.26 -14.48
CA GLN A 139 5.72 2.52 -14.72
C GLN A 139 5.08 3.04 -13.43
N LEU A 140 4.50 2.16 -12.61
CA LEU A 140 3.91 2.48 -11.32
C LEU A 140 4.95 3.03 -10.34
N LEU A 141 6.07 2.31 -10.19
CA LEU A 141 7.15 2.66 -9.25
C LEU A 141 7.90 3.93 -9.64
N ASN A 142 8.10 4.14 -10.94
CA ASN A 142 8.78 5.34 -11.47
C ASN A 142 7.87 6.58 -11.45
N GLY A 143 6.62 6.45 -11.02
CA GLY A 143 5.66 7.53 -10.98
C GLY A 143 5.21 8.02 -12.36
N ASP A 144 5.33 7.17 -13.37
CA ASP A 144 4.79 7.42 -14.71
C ASP A 144 3.29 7.13 -14.73
N TRP A 145 2.58 7.80 -13.83
CA TRP A 145 1.15 7.69 -13.64
C TRP A 145 0.39 8.20 -14.87
N LEU A 146 0.98 9.09 -15.66
CA LEU A 146 0.37 9.57 -16.90
C LEU A 146 0.31 8.45 -17.96
N ALA A 147 1.40 7.70 -18.17
CA ALA A 147 1.37 6.54 -19.06
C ALA A 147 0.42 5.43 -18.58
N LEU A 148 0.14 5.38 -17.26
CA LEU A 148 -0.69 4.37 -16.61
C LEU A 148 -2.12 4.79 -16.30
N LEU A 149 -2.50 6.06 -16.42
CA LEU A 149 -3.83 6.56 -16.03
C LEU A 149 -4.48 7.43 -17.10
N GLN A 150 -3.73 7.93 -18.09
CA GLN A 150 -4.35 8.65 -19.19
C GLN A 150 -5.10 7.67 -20.10
N PRO A 151 -6.34 7.98 -20.51
CA PRO A 151 -6.97 7.24 -21.58
C PRO A 151 -6.11 7.37 -22.84
N GLU A 152 -5.82 6.24 -23.51
CA GLU A 152 -5.21 6.26 -24.84
C GLU A 152 -6.08 7.17 -25.70
N SER A 153 -5.48 8.25 -26.22
CA SER A 153 -6.19 9.17 -27.11
C SER A 153 -6.54 8.41 -28.40
N PRO A 154 -7.76 8.60 -28.96
CA PRO A 154 -8.26 7.84 -30.10
C PRO A 154 -7.42 8.02 -31.38
#